data_AF-A0A812UXT2-F1
#
_entry.id   AF-A0A812UXT2-F1
#
_cell.length_a   1.000
_cell.length_b   1.000
_cell.length_c   1.000
_cell.angle_alpha   90.00
_cell.angle_beta   90.00
_cell.angle_gamma   90.00
#
_symmetry.space_group_name_H-M   'P 1'
#
loop_
_entity.id
_entity.type
_entity.pdbx_description
1 polymer ?
#
loop_
_entity_poly.entity_id
_entity_poly.type
_entity_poly.pdbx_seq_one_letter_code
_entity_poly.pdbx_strand_id
1 'polypeptide(L)'
;MHAAGVNLELKSTAPLSSQLGAFHDGGAGFGEQTGYAQPAQVAGVVPGQFQRSASFDASWTVGYNKASYGHPELCSRPCVYCFKRERCPAGLACGYCHLPHEAIGVRPNRRFRELRAEVTDQQLLVTFLPYIRWKAEMKGLLPSASHLIALLEAEVIEPFAPRIRAKIKAEKMSFIHLVECSMHRLPPHIRAEGERLKATMPPPQLKASAHSLSIVI
;
A
#
# COMPACT_ATOMS: atom_id res chain seq x y z
N MET A 1 -15.91 -19.36 -24.47
CA MET A 1 -15.90 -17.91 -24.20
C MET A 1 -14.46 -17.48 -24.02
N HIS A 2 -13.82 -17.05 -25.11
CA HIS A 2 -12.39 -16.71 -25.15
C HIS A 2 -12.17 -15.29 -24.59
N ALA A 3 -11.37 -15.17 -23.54
CA ALA A 3 -10.88 -13.88 -23.07
C ALA A 3 -9.85 -13.34 -24.08
N ALA A 4 -10.21 -12.27 -24.77
CA ALA A 4 -9.31 -11.54 -25.64
C ALA A 4 -8.27 -10.79 -24.78
N GLY A 5 -7.01 -11.23 -24.87
CA GLY A 5 -5.88 -10.51 -24.28
C GLY A 5 -5.65 -9.21 -25.03
N VAL A 6 -5.97 -8.08 -24.42
CA VAL A 6 -5.69 -6.76 -24.98
C VAL A 6 -4.22 -6.42 -24.71
N ASN A 7 -3.38 -6.60 -25.72
CA ASN A 7 -1.98 -6.20 -25.68
C ASN A 7 -1.89 -4.69 -26.00
N LEU A 8 -1.80 -3.86 -24.96
CA LEU A 8 -1.65 -2.40 -25.10
C LEU A 8 -0.18 -2.04 -25.39
N GLU A 9 0.24 -2.23 -26.64
CA GLU A 9 1.48 -1.63 -27.16
C GLU A 9 1.25 -0.15 -27.47
N LEU A 10 1.58 0.71 -26.50
CA LEU A 10 1.69 2.15 -26.70
C LEU A 10 2.94 2.47 -27.52
N LYS A 11 2.75 2.78 -28.81
CA LYS A 11 3.79 3.29 -29.71
C LYS A 11 4.31 4.63 -29.19
N SER A 12 5.60 4.66 -28.86
CA SER A 12 6.35 5.82 -28.41
C SER A 12 6.67 6.74 -29.61
N THR A 13 6.04 7.91 -29.69
CA THR A 13 6.48 9.00 -30.57
C THR A 13 7.50 9.90 -29.86
N ALA A 14 8.34 10.55 -30.66
CA ALA A 14 9.67 11.10 -30.36
C ALA A 14 9.66 12.44 -29.56
N PRO A 15 10.84 13.05 -29.27
CA PRO A 15 11.03 14.01 -28.19
C PRO A 15 10.77 15.46 -28.61
N LEU A 16 10.24 16.26 -27.68
CA LEU A 16 10.15 17.73 -27.81
C LEU A 16 11.21 18.40 -26.94
N SER A 17 12.21 18.92 -27.65
CA SER A 17 13.04 20.10 -27.41
C SER A 17 12.70 20.99 -26.19
N SER A 18 13.66 21.07 -25.27
CA SER A 18 14.35 22.29 -24.82
C SER A 18 13.57 23.60 -24.78
N GLN A 19 13.30 24.13 -23.58
CA GLN A 19 13.42 25.56 -23.30
C GLN A 19 13.81 25.81 -21.84
N LEU A 20 14.93 26.52 -21.71
CA LEU A 20 15.60 26.98 -20.50
C LEU A 20 14.80 28.09 -19.82
N GLY A 21 14.70 28.04 -18.50
CA GLY A 21 14.33 29.18 -17.66
C GLY A 21 15.28 29.23 -16.47
N ALA A 22 16.21 30.18 -16.49
CA ALA A 22 17.12 30.50 -15.40
C ALA A 22 16.34 31.08 -14.22
N PHE A 23 16.48 30.48 -13.04
CA PHE A 23 15.98 31.04 -11.78
C PHE A 23 17.16 31.54 -10.94
N HIS A 24 17.00 32.77 -10.46
CA HIS A 24 17.97 33.55 -9.71
C HIS A 24 18.19 32.99 -8.30
N ASP A 25 19.48 32.98 -7.92
CA ASP A 25 19.99 32.86 -6.56
C ASP A 25 19.39 33.90 -5.61
N GLY A 26 18.88 33.44 -4.47
CA GLY A 26 18.40 34.28 -3.38
C GLY A 26 18.66 33.58 -2.05
N GLY A 27 19.87 33.77 -1.51
CA GLY A 27 20.24 33.30 -0.19
C GLY A 27 19.62 34.11 0.94
N ALA A 28 19.22 33.42 2.00
CA ALA A 28 19.17 33.94 3.36
C ALA A 28 19.28 32.76 4.33
N GLY A 29 20.38 32.73 5.07
CA GLY A 29 20.64 31.72 6.09
C GLY A 29 19.83 31.98 7.36
N PHE A 30 19.42 30.90 8.00
CA PHE A 30 19.18 30.86 9.44
C PHE A 30 19.76 29.55 9.98
N GLY A 31 20.79 29.69 10.82
CA GLY A 31 21.31 28.60 11.61
C GLY A 31 20.43 28.39 12.83
N GLU A 32 19.92 27.17 13.00
CA GLU A 32 19.37 26.70 14.25
C GLU A 32 20.08 25.40 14.63
N GLN A 33 21.00 25.53 15.59
CA GLN A 33 21.70 24.42 16.22
C GLN A 33 20.72 23.72 17.18
N THR A 34 19.99 22.72 16.68
CA THR A 34 19.24 21.81 17.57
C THR A 34 20.19 20.76 18.12
N GLY A 35 20.52 20.89 19.41
CA GLY A 35 21.30 19.90 20.15
C GLY A 35 20.56 18.57 20.22
N TYR A 36 21.04 17.58 19.47
CA TYR A 36 20.63 16.20 19.60
C TYR A 36 21.23 15.61 20.88
N ALA A 37 20.39 15.41 21.89
CA ALA A 37 20.74 14.62 23.07
C ALA A 37 21.15 13.20 22.63
N GLN A 38 22.35 12.77 23.02
CA GLN A 38 22.84 11.43 22.73
C GLN A 38 21.97 10.39 23.46
N PRO A 39 21.47 9.35 22.77
CA PRO A 39 20.78 8.25 23.44
C PRO A 39 21.76 7.50 24.33
N ALA A 40 21.35 7.26 25.57
CA ALA A 40 22.08 6.44 26.53
C ALA A 40 22.44 5.08 25.92
N GLN A 41 23.71 4.71 26.03
CA GLN A 41 24.23 3.43 25.56
C GLN A 41 23.65 2.31 26.44
N VAL A 42 22.63 1.62 25.93
CA VAL A 42 22.12 0.38 26.53
C VAL A 42 23.09 -0.74 26.16
N ALA A 43 24.02 -1.03 27.07
CA ALA A 43 24.94 -2.15 26.92
C ALA A 43 24.17 -3.49 26.97
N GLY A 44 24.44 -4.38 26.00
CA GLY A 44 24.25 -5.82 26.21
C GLY A 44 23.23 -6.58 25.36
N VAL A 45 22.71 -6.06 24.24
CA VAL A 45 21.91 -6.89 23.32
C VAL A 45 22.83 -7.62 22.35
N VAL A 46 23.08 -8.91 22.60
CA VAL A 46 23.84 -9.80 21.72
C VAL A 46 23.03 -10.04 20.44
N PRO A 47 23.49 -9.60 19.25
CA PRO A 47 22.84 -9.94 18.00
C PRO A 47 23.35 -11.31 17.55
N GLY A 48 22.52 -12.36 17.57
CA GLY A 48 22.94 -13.60 16.89
C GLY A 48 22.29 -14.93 17.24
N GLN A 49 21.36 -15.03 18.19
CA GLN A 49 20.71 -16.32 18.46
C GLN A 49 19.19 -16.18 18.61
N PHE A 50 18.51 -16.02 17.47
CA PHE A 50 17.06 -16.19 17.37
C PHE A 50 16.77 -17.69 17.20
N GLN A 51 16.94 -18.47 18.28
CA GLN A 51 16.54 -19.87 18.28
C GLN A 51 15.01 -19.95 18.18
N ARG A 52 14.50 -20.32 16.99
CA ARG A 52 13.08 -20.54 16.69
C ARG A 52 12.61 -21.89 17.23
N SER A 53 12.61 -22.06 18.54
CA SER A 53 12.04 -23.25 19.18
C SER A 53 11.15 -22.82 20.32
N ALA A 54 9.97 -22.31 19.96
CA ALA A 54 8.83 -22.29 20.85
C ALA A 54 7.71 -23.04 20.12
N SER A 55 7.38 -24.21 20.63
CA SER A 55 6.08 -24.84 20.47
C SER A 55 5.01 -23.75 20.59
N PHE A 56 4.41 -23.44 19.45
CA PHE A 56 3.48 -22.34 19.29
C PHE A 56 2.16 -22.79 19.91
N ASP A 57 1.89 -22.41 21.15
CA ASP A 57 0.61 -22.70 21.79
C ASP A 57 -0.52 -22.15 20.92
N ALA A 58 -1.28 -23.07 20.32
CA ALA A 58 -2.35 -22.79 19.38
C ALA A 58 -3.57 -22.08 20.01
N SER A 59 -3.48 -21.69 21.28
CA SER A 59 -4.56 -21.02 22.02
C SER A 59 -4.57 -19.50 21.89
N TRP A 60 -3.57 -18.90 21.22
CA TRP A 60 -3.70 -17.53 20.72
C TRP A 60 -4.73 -17.53 19.59
N THR A 61 -6.01 -17.50 19.95
CA THR A 61 -7.08 -17.11 19.04
C THR A 61 -6.81 -15.66 18.66
N VAL A 62 -5.99 -15.48 17.62
CA VAL A 62 -5.72 -14.20 16.96
C VAL A 62 -7.06 -13.77 16.36
N GLY A 63 -7.88 -13.13 17.19
CA GLY A 63 -9.09 -12.48 16.74
C GLY A 63 -8.72 -11.45 15.68
N TYR A 64 -9.56 -11.34 14.66
CA TYR A 64 -9.50 -10.20 13.77
C TYR A 64 -9.89 -8.94 14.55
N ASN A 65 -9.36 -7.79 14.14
CA ASN A 65 -9.73 -6.49 14.69
C ASN A 65 -10.41 -5.64 13.61
N LYS A 66 -10.78 -4.40 13.93
CA LYS A 66 -11.39 -3.47 12.96
C LYS A 66 -10.49 -3.23 11.74
N ALA A 67 -9.17 -3.27 11.92
CA ALA A 67 -8.21 -3.08 10.84
C ALA A 67 -8.08 -4.30 9.90
N SER A 68 -8.67 -5.44 10.26
CA SER A 68 -8.75 -6.64 9.42
C SER A 68 -9.94 -6.65 8.46
N TYR A 69 -10.85 -5.67 8.52
CA TYR A 69 -12.01 -5.62 7.62
C TYR A 69 -11.58 -5.42 6.17
N GLY A 70 -12.21 -6.17 5.27
CA GLY A 70 -11.86 -6.16 3.85
C GLY A 70 -10.54 -6.89 3.50
N HIS A 71 -9.99 -7.69 4.41
CA HIS A 71 -8.82 -8.52 4.10
C HIS A 71 -9.13 -9.49 2.94
N PRO A 72 -8.20 -9.67 1.97
CA PRO A 72 -6.84 -9.10 1.89
C PRO A 72 -6.72 -7.82 1.07
N GLU A 73 -7.77 -7.42 0.34
CA GLU A 73 -7.66 -6.36 -0.68
C GLU A 73 -7.78 -4.94 -0.10
N LEU A 74 -8.55 -4.80 0.98
CA LEU A 74 -8.95 -3.53 1.58
C LEU A 74 -8.52 -3.39 3.05
N CYS A 75 -7.98 -4.43 3.68
CA CYS A 75 -7.55 -4.32 5.07
C CYS A 75 -6.39 -3.33 5.25
N SER A 76 -6.22 -2.84 6.48
CA SER A 76 -5.04 -2.05 6.82
C SER A 76 -3.77 -2.86 6.65
N ARG A 77 -2.62 -2.16 6.63
CA ARG A 77 -1.29 -2.77 6.59
C ARG A 77 -1.16 -3.91 7.64
N PRO A 78 -0.47 -5.01 7.31
CA PRO A 78 -0.26 -6.12 8.25
C PRO A 78 0.46 -5.66 9.54
N CYS A 79 -0.01 -6.15 10.68
CA CYS A 79 0.63 -5.94 11.97
C CYS A 79 1.99 -6.64 12.00
N VAL A 80 3.04 -5.87 12.32
CA VAL A 80 4.42 -6.39 12.32
C VAL A 80 4.62 -7.51 13.35
N TYR A 81 3.97 -7.42 14.51
CA TYR A 81 4.05 -8.45 15.56
C TYR A 81 3.37 -9.74 15.11
N CYS A 82 2.12 -9.66 14.64
CA CYS A 82 1.39 -10.82 14.13
C CYS A 82 2.14 -11.46 12.94
N PHE A 83 2.73 -10.65 12.06
CA PHE A 83 3.54 -11.15 10.95
C PHE A 83 4.79 -11.90 11.41
N LYS A 84 5.47 -11.42 12.45
CA LYS A 84 6.60 -12.12 13.10
C LYS A 84 6.16 -13.33 13.92
N ARG A 85 4.86 -13.61 13.99
CA ARG A 85 4.26 -14.64 14.83
C ARG A 85 4.48 -14.35 16.33
N GLU A 86 4.51 -13.08 16.68
CA GLU A 86 4.59 -12.57 18.05
C GLU A 86 3.21 -12.05 18.50
N ARG A 87 2.97 -12.02 19.81
CA ARG A 87 1.78 -11.39 20.38
C ARG A 87 1.82 -9.89 20.13
N CYS A 88 0.80 -9.33 19.49
CA CYS A 88 0.67 -7.89 19.39
C CYS A 88 0.37 -7.28 20.78
N PRO A 89 1.22 -6.37 21.31
CA PRO A 89 0.99 -5.76 22.62
C PRO A 89 -0.26 -4.88 22.67
N ALA A 90 -0.71 -4.36 21.52
CA ALA A 90 -1.91 -3.54 21.41
C ALA A 90 -3.22 -4.35 21.35
N GLY A 91 -3.17 -5.68 21.19
CA GLY A 91 -4.37 -6.53 21.14
C GLY A 91 -5.40 -6.06 20.10
N LEU A 92 -6.67 -6.02 20.49
CA LEU A 92 -7.78 -5.59 19.61
C LEU A 92 -7.77 -4.09 19.28
N ALA A 93 -7.03 -3.28 20.03
CA ALA A 93 -6.87 -1.84 19.76
C ALA A 93 -5.80 -1.56 18.68
N CYS A 94 -5.12 -2.60 18.17
CA CYS A 94 -4.16 -2.43 17.09
C CYS A 94 -4.84 -1.90 15.81
N GLY A 95 -4.33 -0.80 15.25
CA GLY A 95 -4.79 -0.25 13.97
C GLY A 95 -4.30 -1.00 12.72
N TYR A 96 -3.66 -2.16 12.89
CA TYR A 96 -3.09 -2.97 11.82
C TYR A 96 -3.78 -4.34 11.72
N CYS A 97 -3.82 -4.90 10.51
CA CYS A 97 -4.48 -6.17 10.27
C CYS A 97 -3.73 -7.33 10.96
N HIS A 98 -4.44 -8.13 11.74
CA HIS A 98 -3.89 -9.27 12.48
C HIS A 98 -3.95 -10.59 11.70
N LEU A 99 -4.62 -10.60 10.55
CA LEU A 99 -4.79 -11.82 9.77
C LEU A 99 -3.50 -12.22 9.06
N PRO A 100 -3.29 -13.55 8.85
CA PRO A 100 -2.22 -14.03 7.98
C PRO A 100 -2.31 -13.39 6.60
N HIS A 101 -1.19 -12.86 6.09
CA HIS A 101 -1.08 -12.41 4.70
C HIS A 101 -0.11 -13.33 3.98
N GLU A 102 -0.54 -13.95 2.88
CA GLU A 102 0.25 -14.94 2.12
C GLU A 102 1.55 -14.36 1.56
N ALA A 103 1.54 -13.07 1.28
CA ALA A 103 2.72 -12.26 1.11
C ALA A 103 2.37 -10.86 1.61
N ILE A 104 3.26 -10.23 2.38
CA ILE A 104 3.19 -8.77 2.52
C ILE A 104 3.26 -8.26 1.08
N GLY A 105 2.14 -7.71 0.58
CA GLY A 105 2.06 -7.15 -0.76
C GLY A 105 3.35 -6.39 -1.04
N VAL A 106 3.99 -6.72 -2.17
CA VAL A 106 5.40 -6.40 -2.47
C VAL A 106 5.76 -5.07 -1.84
N ARG A 107 6.45 -5.10 -0.68
CA ARG A 107 6.86 -3.87 0.00
C ARG A 107 7.52 -3.02 -1.07
N PRO A 108 7.04 -1.78 -1.30
CA PRO A 108 7.60 -0.99 -2.36
C PRO A 108 9.10 -0.92 -2.14
N ASN A 109 9.85 -1.42 -3.12
CA ASN A 109 11.29 -1.53 -2.97
C ASN A 109 11.87 -0.12 -2.80
N ARG A 110 13.10 -0.02 -2.28
CA ARG A 110 13.77 1.28 -2.10
C ARG A 110 13.68 2.14 -3.37
N ARG A 111 13.97 1.54 -4.53
CA ARG A 111 13.89 2.19 -5.84
C ARG A 111 12.51 2.75 -6.18
N PHE A 112 11.42 2.06 -5.84
CA PHE A 112 10.06 2.55 -6.08
C PHE A 112 9.71 3.70 -5.12
N ARG A 113 10.23 3.68 -3.89
CA ARG A 113 10.04 4.79 -2.95
C ARG A 113 10.78 6.04 -3.41
N GLU A 114 12.00 5.88 -3.91
CA GLU A 114 12.78 6.97 -4.53
C GLU A 114 12.06 7.50 -5.78
N LEU A 115 11.67 6.60 -6.69
CA LEU A 115 10.89 6.96 -7.87
C LEU A 115 9.60 7.69 -7.53
N ARG A 116 8.85 7.20 -6.53
CA ARG A 116 7.62 7.84 -6.08
C ARG A 116 7.90 9.29 -5.69
N ALA A 117 8.92 9.53 -4.86
CA ALA A 117 9.29 10.87 -4.41
C ALA A 117 9.67 11.85 -5.54
N GLU A 118 10.06 11.35 -6.72
CA GLU A 118 10.44 12.17 -7.88
C GLU A 118 9.28 12.46 -8.85
N VAL A 119 8.26 11.60 -8.88
CA VAL A 119 7.15 11.71 -9.84
C VAL A 119 6.02 12.58 -9.29
N THR A 120 5.23 13.18 -10.17
CA THR A 120 4.07 13.99 -9.73
C THR A 120 2.87 13.10 -9.39
N ASP A 121 1.91 13.63 -8.64
CA ASP A 121 0.65 12.93 -8.37
C ASP A 121 -0.14 12.62 -9.65
N GLN A 122 -0.09 13.50 -10.65
CA GLN A 122 -0.73 13.25 -11.95
C GLN A 122 -0.10 12.06 -12.69
N GLN A 123 1.23 11.96 -12.69
CA GLN A 123 1.93 10.83 -13.28
C GLN A 123 1.61 9.52 -12.54
N LEU A 124 1.53 9.55 -11.21
CA LEU A 124 1.13 8.40 -10.41
C LEU A 124 -0.33 7.99 -10.69
N LEU A 125 -1.27 8.94 -10.70
CA LEU A 125 -2.68 8.68 -10.97
C LEU A 125 -2.87 8.02 -12.34
N VAL A 126 -2.37 8.65 -13.41
CA VAL A 126 -2.48 8.11 -14.79
C VAL A 126 -1.79 6.74 -14.91
N THR A 127 -0.72 6.50 -14.15
CA THR A 127 -0.03 5.20 -14.13
C THR A 127 -0.85 4.13 -13.39
N PHE A 128 -1.43 4.44 -12.22
CA PHE A 128 -2.05 3.46 -11.34
C PHE A 128 -3.54 3.23 -11.60
N LEU A 129 -4.29 4.21 -12.12
CA LEU A 129 -5.74 4.10 -12.36
C LEU A 129 -6.15 2.86 -13.18
N PRO A 130 -5.48 2.53 -14.30
CA PRO A 130 -5.80 1.33 -15.07
C PRO A 130 -5.67 0.05 -14.23
N TYR A 131 -4.66 -0.03 -13.36
CA TYR A 131 -4.45 -1.18 -12.47
C TYR A 131 -5.48 -1.21 -11.34
N ILE A 132 -5.91 -0.05 -10.83
CA ILE A 132 -6.96 0.04 -9.81
C ILE A 132 -8.28 -0.51 -10.36
N ARG A 133 -8.69 -0.07 -11.57
CA ARG A 133 -9.89 -0.58 -12.24
C ARG A 133 -9.81 -2.09 -12.48
N TRP A 134 -8.72 -2.54 -13.11
CA TRP A 134 -8.49 -3.96 -13.37
C TRP A 134 -8.52 -4.79 -12.07
N LYS A 135 -7.87 -4.32 -10.99
CA LYS A 135 -7.86 -5.03 -9.70
C LYS A 135 -9.26 -5.07 -9.08
N ALA A 136 -10.03 -3.99 -9.16
CA ALA A 136 -11.40 -3.96 -8.68
C ALA A 136 -12.30 -4.97 -9.42
N GLU A 137 -12.20 -5.01 -10.76
CA GLU A 137 -12.91 -6.00 -11.58
C GLU A 137 -12.53 -7.42 -11.21
N MET A 138 -11.23 -7.74 -11.20
CA MET A 138 -10.71 -9.08 -10.91
C MET A 138 -11.09 -9.58 -9.52
N LYS A 139 -11.36 -8.68 -8.57
CA LYS A 139 -11.73 -9.01 -7.20
C LYS A 139 -13.23 -8.86 -6.92
N GLY A 140 -14.04 -8.54 -7.93
CA GLY A 140 -15.48 -8.32 -7.76
C GLY A 140 -15.82 -7.09 -6.92
N LEU A 141 -14.86 -6.18 -6.73
CA LEU A 141 -15.01 -4.96 -5.93
C LEU A 141 -15.59 -3.80 -6.75
N LEU A 142 -15.67 -3.91 -8.07
CA LEU A 142 -16.06 -2.81 -8.95
C LEU A 142 -17.38 -2.12 -8.55
N PRO A 143 -18.48 -2.83 -8.23
CA PRO A 143 -19.73 -2.17 -7.82
C PRO A 143 -19.54 -1.31 -6.57
N SER A 144 -18.87 -1.84 -5.55
CA SER A 144 -18.64 -1.16 -4.27
C SER A 144 -17.61 -0.04 -4.37
N ALA A 145 -16.58 -0.20 -5.21
CA ALA A 145 -15.47 0.73 -5.38
C ALA A 145 -15.68 1.76 -6.50
N SER A 146 -16.79 1.69 -7.23
CA SER A 146 -17.12 2.58 -8.36
C SER A 146 -17.00 4.07 -8.02
N HIS A 147 -17.56 4.48 -6.88
CA HIS A 147 -17.48 5.86 -6.42
C HIS A 147 -16.05 6.29 -6.07
N LEU A 148 -15.27 5.44 -5.40
CA LEU A 148 -13.85 5.70 -5.12
C LEU A 148 -13.03 5.89 -6.41
N ILE A 149 -13.29 5.04 -7.41
CA ILE A 149 -12.64 5.10 -8.72
C ILE A 149 -13.02 6.40 -9.44
N ALA A 150 -14.29 6.79 -9.41
CA ALA A 150 -14.75 8.06 -9.98
C ALA A 150 -14.09 9.28 -9.31
N LEU A 151 -13.90 9.28 -7.99
CA LEU A 151 -13.18 10.34 -7.28
C LEU A 151 -11.71 10.41 -7.72
N LEU A 152 -11.03 9.28 -7.85
CA LEU A 152 -9.64 9.24 -8.36
C LEU A 152 -9.54 9.75 -9.80
N GLU A 153 -10.54 9.48 -10.64
CA GLU A 153 -10.60 9.96 -12.01
C GLU A 153 -10.84 11.47 -12.10
N ALA A 154 -11.66 12.01 -11.19
CA ALA A 154 -11.91 13.44 -11.10
C ALA A 154 -10.65 14.23 -10.68
N GLU A 155 -9.71 13.61 -9.96
CA GLU A 155 -8.41 14.21 -9.62
C GLU A 155 -7.41 14.22 -10.79
N VAL A 156 -7.70 13.53 -11.90
CA VAL A 156 -6.85 13.56 -13.10
C VAL A 156 -7.10 14.86 -13.85
N ILE A 157 -6.15 15.78 -13.75
CA ILE A 157 -6.14 17.06 -14.46
C ILE A 157 -5.43 16.91 -15.81
N GLU A 158 -4.33 16.15 -15.83
CA GLU A 158 -3.48 15.95 -17.01
C GLU A 158 -3.53 14.49 -17.49
N PRO A 159 -4.53 14.10 -18.30
CA PRO A 159 -4.71 12.69 -18.70
C PRO A 159 -3.56 12.15 -19.56
N PHE A 160 -2.73 13.03 -20.11
CA PHE A 160 -1.59 12.70 -20.97
C PHE A 160 -0.24 12.81 -20.26
N ALA A 161 -0.23 12.96 -18.92
CA ALA A 161 1.01 12.93 -18.16
C ALA A 161 1.81 11.65 -18.50
N PRO A 162 3.14 11.76 -18.68
CA PRO A 162 3.93 10.62 -19.09
C PRO A 162 3.86 9.52 -18.03
N ARG A 163 3.50 8.31 -18.46
CA ARG A 163 3.42 7.15 -17.56
C ARG A 163 4.81 6.76 -17.09
N ILE A 164 4.87 6.31 -15.84
CA ILE A 164 6.09 5.80 -15.23
C ILE A 164 6.46 4.47 -15.90
N ARG A 165 7.58 4.45 -16.64
CA ARG A 165 8.05 3.24 -17.36
C ARG A 165 8.79 2.23 -16.47
N ALA A 166 8.85 2.47 -15.16
CA ALA A 166 9.49 1.55 -14.24
C ALA A 166 8.73 0.21 -14.19
N LYS A 167 9.46 -0.89 -13.96
CA LYS A 167 8.89 -2.23 -13.79
C LYS A 167 8.16 -2.33 -12.44
N ILE A 168 6.98 -1.72 -12.36
CA ILE A 168 6.11 -1.75 -11.18
C ILE A 168 5.32 -3.05 -11.22
N LYS A 169 5.40 -3.85 -10.15
CA LYS A 169 4.62 -5.10 -10.01
C LYS A 169 3.22 -4.81 -9.46
N ALA A 170 2.48 -3.91 -10.11
CA ALA A 170 1.17 -3.44 -9.67
C ALA A 170 0.18 -4.60 -9.47
N GLU A 171 0.26 -5.64 -10.31
CA GLU A 171 -0.57 -6.84 -10.22
C GLU A 171 -0.48 -7.56 -8.86
N LYS A 172 0.67 -7.46 -8.19
CA LYS A 172 0.93 -8.09 -6.88
C LYS A 172 0.54 -7.22 -5.69
N MET A 173 0.15 -5.96 -5.92
CA MET A 173 -0.33 -5.07 -4.87
C MET A 173 -1.80 -5.37 -4.57
N SER A 174 -2.23 -5.19 -3.33
CA SER A 174 -3.66 -5.19 -2.99
C SER A 174 -4.35 -3.98 -3.59
N PHE A 175 -5.67 -4.05 -3.73
CA PHE A 175 -6.47 -2.92 -4.22
C PHE A 175 -6.19 -1.62 -3.44
N ILE A 176 -6.25 -1.65 -2.10
CA ILE A 176 -6.01 -0.45 -1.29
C ILE A 176 -4.59 0.09 -1.45
N HIS A 177 -3.60 -0.79 -1.65
CA HIS A 177 -2.22 -0.34 -1.81
C HIS A 177 -2.00 0.34 -3.17
N LEU A 178 -2.71 -0.08 -4.22
CA LEU A 178 -2.71 0.64 -5.50
C LEU A 178 -3.28 2.05 -5.34
N VAL A 179 -4.38 2.20 -4.59
CA VAL A 179 -4.97 3.50 -4.27
C VAL A 179 -4.00 4.36 -3.44
N GLU A 180 -3.37 3.82 -2.40
CA GLU A 180 -2.38 4.55 -1.60
C GLU A 180 -1.11 4.94 -2.37
N CYS A 181 -0.77 4.25 -3.46
CA CYS A 181 0.36 4.56 -4.31
C CYS A 181 0.03 5.54 -5.45
N SER A 182 -1.26 5.81 -5.73
CA SER A 182 -1.65 6.65 -6.86
C SER A 182 -1.40 8.14 -6.63
N MET A 183 -1.13 8.56 -5.39
CA MET A 183 -0.80 9.95 -5.02
C MET A 183 0.14 9.96 -3.81
N HIS A 184 0.96 11.00 -3.64
CA HIS A 184 1.78 11.21 -2.44
C HIS A 184 0.93 11.40 -1.19
N ARG A 185 -0.12 12.21 -1.33
CA ARG A 185 -1.03 12.55 -0.25
C ARG A 185 -2.45 12.48 -0.76
N LEU A 186 -3.12 11.36 -0.50
CA LEU A 186 -4.53 11.20 -0.86
C LEU A 186 -5.38 12.34 -0.26
N PRO A 187 -6.23 12.98 -1.07
CA PRO A 187 -7.21 13.95 -0.59
C PRO A 187 -8.11 13.36 0.51
N PRO A 188 -8.59 14.17 1.47
CA PRO A 188 -9.42 13.70 2.58
C PRO A 188 -10.69 12.95 2.12
N HIS A 189 -11.33 13.41 1.05
CA HIS A 189 -12.57 12.80 0.54
C HIS A 189 -12.31 11.40 -0.05
N ILE A 190 -11.17 11.18 -0.71
CA ILE A 190 -10.76 9.85 -1.23
C ILE A 190 -10.44 8.91 -0.07
N ARG A 191 -9.75 9.40 0.97
CA ARG A 191 -9.51 8.59 2.18
C ARG A 191 -10.80 8.20 2.88
N ALA A 192 -11.72 9.16 3.05
CA ALA A 192 -13.01 8.90 3.66
C ALA A 192 -13.81 7.85 2.87
N GLU A 193 -13.77 7.93 1.53
CA GLU A 193 -14.41 6.94 0.67
C GLU A 193 -13.75 5.56 0.76
N GLY A 194 -12.42 5.50 0.85
CA GLY A 194 -11.70 4.25 1.10
C GLY A 194 -12.08 3.61 2.44
N GLU A 195 -12.24 4.41 3.50
CA GLU A 195 -12.71 3.93 4.81
C GLU A 195 -14.20 3.53 4.78
N ARG A 196 -15.05 4.26 4.04
CA ARG A 196 -16.44 3.87 3.78
C ARG A 196 -16.50 2.50 3.10
N LEU A 197 -15.71 2.30 2.05
CA LEU A 197 -15.62 1.03 1.32
C LEU A 197 -15.20 -0.10 2.25
N LYS A 198 -14.17 0.09 3.08
CA LYS A 198 -13.75 -0.88 4.11
C LYS A 198 -14.88 -1.22 5.08
N ALA A 199 -15.65 -0.23 5.53
CA ALA A 199 -16.75 -0.42 6.46
C ALA A 199 -17.94 -1.21 5.85
N THR A 200 -18.08 -1.20 4.53
CA THR A 200 -19.10 -2.02 3.83
C THR A 200 -18.69 -3.48 3.65
N MET A 201 -17.41 -3.82 3.88
CA MET A 201 -16.94 -5.19 3.73
C MET A 201 -17.43 -6.07 4.90
N PRO A 202 -17.81 -7.33 4.62
CA PRO A 202 -18.16 -8.26 5.69
C PRO A 202 -16.95 -8.52 6.60
N PRO A 203 -17.18 -8.92 7.86
CA PRO A 203 -16.10 -9.36 8.72
C PRO A 203 -15.39 -10.55 8.07
N PRO A 204 -14.06 -10.64 8.20
CA PRO A 204 -13.29 -11.71 7.57
C PRO A 204 -13.71 -13.06 8.14
N GLN A 205 -14.00 -14.01 7.25
CA GLN A 205 -14.39 -15.36 7.65
C GLN A 205 -13.14 -16.21 7.86
N LEU A 206 -12.87 -16.56 9.12
CA LEU A 206 -11.82 -17.50 9.50
C LEU A 206 -12.39 -18.91 9.42
N LYS A 207 -11.92 -19.72 8.47
CA LYS A 207 -12.22 -21.16 8.50
C LYS A 207 -11.16 -21.86 9.35
N ALA A 208 -11.58 -22.36 10.49
CA ALA A 208 -10.76 -23.29 11.27
C ALA A 208 -10.66 -24.59 10.48
N SER A 209 -9.53 -24.86 9.84
CA SER A 209 -9.22 -26.22 9.37
C SER A 209 -8.42 -26.95 10.44
N ALA A 210 -8.68 -28.25 10.58
CA ALA A 210 -8.08 -29.11 11.60
C ALA A 210 -6.54 -29.16 11.58
N HIS A 211 -5.91 -28.71 10.49
CA HIS A 211 -4.45 -28.72 10.31
C HIS A 211 -3.84 -27.39 9.86
N SER A 212 -4.65 -26.34 9.62
CA SER A 212 -4.18 -25.00 9.28
C SER A 212 -5.35 -23.99 9.28
N LEU A 213 -5.15 -22.77 9.79
CA LEU A 213 -6.14 -21.70 9.60
C LEU A 213 -6.06 -21.20 8.16
N SER A 214 -7.11 -21.42 7.36
CA SER A 214 -7.23 -20.86 6.01
C SER A 214 -8.37 -19.82 5.98
N ILE A 215 -8.13 -18.72 5.28
CA ILE A 215 -9.11 -17.64 5.12
C ILE A 215 -9.96 -17.95 3.89
N VAL A 216 -11.28 -17.87 4.02
CA VAL A 216 -12.17 -17.92 2.86
C VAL A 216 -12.70 -16.52 2.60
N ILE A 217 -12.37 -16.03 1.41
CA ILE A 217 -12.70 -14.71 0.89
C ILE A 217 -13.99 -14.82 0.09
#